data_AF-A0A2T4TRG2-F1
#
_entry.id   AF-A0A2T4TRG2-F1
#
_cell.length_a   1.000
_cell.length_b   1.000
_cell.length_c   1.000
_cell.angle_alpha   90.00
_cell.angle_beta   90.00
_cell.angle_gamma   90.00
#
_symmetry.space_group_name_H-M   'P 1'
#
loop_
_entity.id
_entity.type
_entity.pdbx_description
1 polymer ?
#
loop_
_entity_poly.entity_id
_entity_poly.type
_entity_poly.pdbx_seq_one_letter_code
_entity_poly.pdbx_strand_id
1 'polypeptide(L)'
;MKRLILLTMILAACGALRAQDELFKKYENTKGVETVYISKSLLSMAGVADIGDLNVSKVAKKIDRIQVLECERPSLMPAIRDYALGIFKKDKYEQIMRTTDDGEVTYIYQKQRGKQNEFVILTTEKDELTIVNILGSLTLKEIKEIAE
;
A
#
# COMPACT_ATOMS: atom_id res chain seq x y z
N MET A 1 7.38 18.32 -39.74
CA MET A 1 8.38 18.07 -38.66
C MET A 1 7.91 18.58 -37.28
N LYS A 2 7.46 19.84 -37.14
CA LYS A 2 6.99 20.39 -35.85
C LYS A 2 5.77 19.65 -35.24
N ARG A 3 4.86 19.12 -36.08
CA ARG A 3 3.70 18.33 -35.63
C ARG A 3 4.04 16.90 -35.16
N LEU A 4 5.14 16.30 -35.67
CA LEU A 4 5.59 14.97 -35.22
C LEU A 4 6.24 15.03 -33.84
N ILE A 5 6.98 16.11 -33.55
CA ILE A 5 7.64 16.35 -32.25
C ILE A 5 6.61 16.59 -31.13
N LEU A 6 5.49 17.25 -31.45
CA LEU A 6 4.41 17.47 -30.49
C LEU A 6 3.72 16.16 -30.09
N LEU A 7 3.56 15.22 -31.03
CA LEU A 7 2.91 13.93 -30.79
C LEU A 7 3.76 13.01 -29.88
N THR A 8 5.08 12.97 -30.07
CA THR A 8 5.99 12.19 -29.21
C THR A 8 6.09 12.76 -27.80
N MET A 9 5.97 14.08 -27.63
CA MET A 9 5.97 14.72 -26.30
C MET A 9 4.69 14.45 -25.50
N ILE A 10 3.54 14.30 -26.17
CA ILE A 10 2.26 13.93 -25.53
C ILE A 10 2.24 12.45 -25.14
N LEU A 11 2.81 11.55 -25.96
CA LEU A 11 2.95 10.13 -25.57
C LEU A 11 3.92 9.94 -24.39
N ALA A 12 4.98 10.75 -24.29
CA ALA A 12 5.88 10.73 -23.14
C ALA A 12 5.20 11.25 -21.85
N ALA A 13 4.23 12.16 -21.97
CA ALA A 13 3.46 12.68 -20.84
C ALA A 13 2.40 11.69 -20.32
N CYS A 14 1.85 10.82 -21.17
CA CYS A 14 0.94 9.75 -20.74
C CYS A 14 1.65 8.66 -19.89
N GLY A 15 2.97 8.49 -20.04
CA GLY A 15 3.76 7.60 -19.17
C GLY A 15 3.94 8.12 -17.73
N ALA A 16 3.59 9.39 -17.48
CA ALA A 16 3.71 10.04 -16.18
C ALA A 16 2.40 10.02 -15.36
N LEU A 17 1.31 9.44 -15.88
CA LEU A 17 0.15 9.06 -15.07
C LEU A 17 0.53 7.82 -14.27
N ARG A 18 1.34 8.05 -13.24
CA ARG A 18 1.96 7.02 -12.43
C ARG A 18 0.86 6.12 -11.89
N ALA A 19 0.98 4.82 -12.17
CA ALA A 19 0.16 3.75 -11.61
C ALA A 19 0.44 3.60 -10.10
N GLN A 20 0.14 4.65 -9.31
CA GLN A 20 0.44 4.70 -7.87
C GLN A 20 -0.34 3.64 -7.07
N ASP A 21 -1.33 2.99 -7.70
CA ASP A 21 -2.19 1.98 -7.08
C ASP A 21 -2.26 0.68 -7.92
N GLU A 22 -1.19 0.34 -8.67
CA GLU A 22 -1.16 -0.80 -9.61
C GLU A 22 -1.62 -2.13 -8.97
N LEU A 23 -1.19 -2.38 -7.72
CA LEU A 23 -1.56 -3.58 -6.96
C LEU A 23 -3.06 -3.66 -6.68
N PHE A 24 -3.63 -2.61 -6.06
CA PHE A 24 -5.02 -2.59 -5.63
C PHE A 24 -5.97 -2.63 -6.82
N LYS A 25 -5.71 -1.82 -7.86
CA LYS A 25 -6.53 -1.81 -9.09
C LYS A 25 -6.55 -3.15 -9.82
N LYS A 26 -5.45 -3.90 -9.78
CA LYS A 26 -5.40 -5.22 -10.42
C LYS A 26 -6.35 -6.21 -9.77
N TYR A 27 -6.54 -6.12 -8.46
CA TYR A 27 -7.30 -7.11 -7.69
C TYR A 27 -8.66 -6.62 -7.19
N GLU A 28 -9.01 -5.34 -7.34
CA GLU A 28 -10.27 -4.74 -6.83
C GLU A 28 -11.57 -5.44 -7.29
N ASN A 29 -11.55 -6.11 -8.44
CA ASN A 29 -12.70 -6.86 -8.98
C ASN A 29 -12.50 -8.39 -8.93
N THR A 30 -11.58 -8.88 -8.09
CA THR A 30 -11.26 -10.31 -7.98
C THR A 30 -12.08 -10.95 -6.87
N LYS A 31 -12.84 -12.01 -7.20
CA LYS A 31 -13.64 -12.74 -6.19
C LYS A 31 -12.77 -13.29 -5.07
N GLY A 32 -13.10 -12.93 -3.82
CA GLY A 32 -12.36 -13.30 -2.61
C GLY A 32 -11.11 -12.46 -2.38
N VAL A 33 -11.08 -11.26 -2.96
CA VAL A 33 -10.19 -10.17 -2.59
C VAL A 33 -11.06 -8.96 -2.28
N GLU A 34 -10.82 -8.34 -1.13
CA GLU A 34 -11.44 -7.09 -0.74
C GLU A 34 -10.40 -5.98 -0.81
N THR A 35 -10.82 -4.79 -1.26
CA THR A 35 -9.94 -3.62 -1.29
C THR A 35 -10.65 -2.41 -0.73
N VAL A 36 -9.98 -1.68 0.15
CA VAL A 36 -10.50 -0.47 0.79
C VAL A 36 -9.58 0.70 0.48
N TYR A 37 -10.17 1.87 0.19
CA TYR A 37 -9.44 3.13 0.04
C TYR A 37 -9.97 4.15 1.04
N ILE A 38 -9.08 4.73 1.82
CA ILE A 38 -9.40 5.72 2.85
C ILE A 38 -8.60 6.98 2.57
N SER A 39 -9.33 8.06 2.24
CA SER A 39 -8.75 9.37 1.96
C SER A 39 -8.35 10.10 3.23
N LYS A 40 -7.41 11.05 3.12
CA LYS A 40 -7.11 12.04 4.16
C LYS A 40 -8.35 12.69 4.75
N SER A 41 -9.30 13.07 3.90
CA SER A 41 -10.53 13.73 4.33
C SER A 41 -11.31 12.83 5.28
N LEU A 42 -11.46 11.55 4.96
CA LEU A 42 -12.13 10.59 5.83
C LEU A 42 -11.34 10.36 7.14
N LEU A 43 -10.02 10.18 7.06
CA LEU A 43 -9.13 10.06 8.23
C LEU A 43 -9.18 11.28 9.16
N SER A 44 -9.42 12.46 8.61
CA SER A 44 -9.51 13.70 9.38
C SER A 44 -10.86 13.91 10.08
N MET A 45 -11.88 13.10 9.75
CA MET A 45 -13.18 13.14 10.42
C MET A 45 -13.08 12.45 11.79
N ALA A 46 -13.77 13.02 12.79
CA ALA A 46 -13.80 12.45 14.13
C ALA A 46 -14.40 11.03 14.10
N GLY A 47 -13.67 10.04 14.64
CA GLY A 47 -14.14 8.66 14.78
C GLY A 47 -13.35 7.61 14.00
N VAL A 48 -12.41 7.97 13.12
CA VAL A 48 -11.50 6.98 12.50
C VAL A 48 -10.37 6.65 13.47
N ALA A 49 -10.56 5.58 14.24
CA ALA A 49 -9.57 5.08 15.20
C ALA A 49 -8.81 3.87 14.65
N ASP A 50 -9.53 2.95 14.00
CA ASP A 50 -9.03 1.64 13.61
C ASP A 50 -9.32 1.36 12.13
N ILE A 51 -8.38 0.72 11.43
CA ILE A 51 -8.50 0.29 10.03
C ILE A 51 -7.97 -1.14 9.93
N GLY A 52 -8.87 -2.12 9.79
CA GLY A 52 -8.52 -3.51 10.08
C GLY A 52 -8.04 -3.61 11.53
N ASP A 53 -6.92 -4.31 11.74
CA ASP A 53 -6.27 -4.41 13.06
C ASP A 53 -5.35 -3.23 13.41
N LEU A 54 -5.25 -2.23 12.54
CA LEU A 54 -4.31 -1.12 12.71
C LEU A 54 -4.92 0.05 13.48
N ASN A 55 -4.31 0.41 14.62
CA ASN A 55 -4.71 1.59 15.38
C ASN A 55 -4.07 2.86 14.84
N VAL A 56 -4.84 3.67 14.11
CA VAL A 56 -4.36 4.90 13.45
C VAL A 56 -4.74 6.18 14.20
N SER A 57 -5.46 6.08 15.32
CA SER A 57 -6.04 7.21 16.05
C SER A 57 -5.05 8.34 16.37
N LYS A 58 -3.82 7.99 16.78
CA LYS A 58 -2.77 8.94 17.17
C LYS A 58 -2.09 9.62 15.98
N VAL A 59 -2.17 9.01 14.80
CA VAL A 59 -1.41 9.42 13.63
C VAL A 59 -2.29 9.84 12.44
N ALA A 60 -3.61 9.73 12.54
CA ALA A 60 -4.57 10.00 11.46
C ALA A 60 -4.32 11.32 10.72
N LYS A 61 -3.95 12.40 11.45
CA LYS A 61 -3.64 13.71 10.86
C LYS A 61 -2.38 13.75 9.98
N LYS A 62 -1.48 12.79 10.18
CA LYS A 62 -0.23 12.62 9.41
C LYS A 62 -0.40 11.69 8.22
N ILE A 63 -1.53 11.01 8.12
CA ILE A 63 -1.85 10.08 7.04
C ILE A 63 -2.59 10.83 5.94
N ASP A 64 -2.11 10.69 4.71
CA ASP A 64 -2.74 11.26 3.52
C ASP A 64 -3.60 10.23 2.78
N ARG A 65 -3.27 8.94 2.89
CA ARG A 65 -4.02 7.84 2.28
C ARG A 65 -3.72 6.53 2.98
N ILE A 66 -4.75 5.70 3.15
CA ILE A 66 -4.62 4.27 3.41
C ILE A 66 -5.30 3.48 2.29
N GLN A 67 -4.65 2.40 1.85
CA GLN A 67 -5.28 1.37 1.04
C GLN A 67 -5.06 0.02 1.71
N VAL A 68 -6.11 -0.78 1.76
CA VAL A 68 -6.09 -2.15 2.29
C VAL A 68 -6.47 -3.11 1.18
N LEU A 69 -5.78 -4.24 1.12
CA LEU A 69 -6.12 -5.39 0.29
C LEU A 69 -6.10 -6.61 1.19
N GLU A 70 -7.22 -7.29 1.30
CA GLU A 70 -7.40 -8.51 2.07
C GLU A 70 -7.77 -9.64 1.11
N CYS A 71 -7.19 -10.83 1.32
CA CYS A 71 -7.44 -12.00 0.49
C CYS A 71 -7.53 -13.24 1.37
N GLU A 72 -8.75 -13.75 1.54
CA GLU A 72 -9.06 -14.99 2.28
C GLU A 72 -9.06 -16.24 1.38
N ARG A 73 -8.41 -16.16 0.21
CA ARG A 73 -8.33 -17.27 -0.75
C ARG A 73 -6.90 -17.80 -0.85
N PRO A 74 -6.58 -18.94 -0.20
CA PRO A 74 -5.25 -19.55 -0.25
C PRO A 74 -4.67 -19.73 -1.66
N SER A 75 -5.52 -20.04 -2.64
CA SER A 75 -5.09 -20.22 -4.03
C SER A 75 -4.64 -18.94 -4.75
N LEU A 76 -5.04 -17.76 -4.26
CA LEU A 76 -4.67 -16.47 -4.85
C LEU A 76 -3.52 -15.78 -4.12
N MET A 77 -3.35 -16.07 -2.82
CA MET A 77 -2.36 -15.40 -1.97
C MET A 77 -0.94 -15.40 -2.57
N PRO A 78 -0.39 -16.51 -3.11
CA PRO A 78 0.94 -16.49 -3.72
C PRO A 78 1.05 -15.51 -4.91
N ALA A 79 0.04 -15.48 -5.78
CA ALA A 79 0.04 -14.60 -6.95
C ALA A 79 -0.08 -13.11 -6.57
N ILE A 80 -0.88 -12.79 -5.54
CA ILE A 80 -0.99 -11.43 -5.00
C ILE A 80 0.34 -11.02 -4.37
N ARG A 81 0.92 -11.87 -3.52
CA ARG A 81 2.21 -11.64 -2.86
C ARG A 81 3.33 -11.40 -3.88
N ASP A 82 3.48 -12.28 -4.86
CA ASP A 82 4.55 -12.17 -5.86
C ASP A 82 4.40 -10.90 -6.71
N TYR A 83 3.16 -10.52 -7.03
CA TYR A 83 2.90 -9.27 -7.75
C TYR A 83 3.24 -8.05 -6.90
N ALA A 84 2.86 -8.05 -5.62
CA ALA A 84 3.20 -6.99 -4.68
C ALA A 84 4.72 -6.86 -4.51
N LEU A 85 5.44 -7.97 -4.29
CA LEU A 85 6.90 -7.99 -4.20
C LEU A 85 7.57 -7.51 -5.50
N GLY A 86 7.00 -7.83 -6.67
CA GLY A 86 7.42 -7.32 -7.96
C GLY A 86 7.31 -5.79 -8.05
N ILE A 87 6.19 -5.23 -7.57
CA ILE A 87 6.00 -3.77 -7.45
C ILE A 87 7.02 -3.20 -6.48
N PHE A 88 7.18 -3.77 -5.28
CA PHE A 88 8.10 -3.25 -4.26
C PHE A 88 9.54 -3.17 -4.78
N LYS A 89 9.98 -4.21 -5.52
CA LYS A 89 11.29 -4.24 -6.17
C LYS A 89 11.41 -3.18 -7.28
N LYS A 90 10.43 -3.10 -8.19
CA LYS A 90 10.38 -2.11 -9.28
C LYS A 90 10.41 -0.68 -8.76
N ASP A 91 9.66 -0.43 -7.70
CA ASP A 91 9.48 0.89 -7.10
C ASP A 91 10.53 1.24 -6.04
N LYS A 92 11.51 0.35 -5.79
CA LYS A 92 12.63 0.51 -4.86
C LYS A 92 12.19 0.73 -3.41
N TYR A 93 11.24 -0.05 -2.95
CA TYR A 93 10.94 -0.15 -1.53
C TYR A 93 12.09 -0.86 -0.81
N GLU A 94 12.40 -0.38 0.39
CA GLU A 94 13.34 -1.01 1.33
C GLU A 94 12.55 -1.85 2.33
N GLN A 95 12.94 -3.10 2.54
CA GLN A 95 12.40 -3.91 3.64
C GLN A 95 13.10 -3.49 4.93
N ILE A 96 12.34 -2.95 5.88
CA ILE A 96 12.88 -2.38 7.13
C ILE A 96 12.50 -3.18 8.36
N MET A 97 11.52 -4.08 8.25
CA MET A 97 11.14 -4.98 9.33
C MET A 97 10.59 -6.30 8.78
N ARG A 98 10.80 -7.37 9.56
CA ARG A 98 10.14 -8.66 9.40
C ARG A 98 9.92 -9.26 10.78
N THR A 99 8.68 -9.67 11.04
CA THR A 99 8.28 -10.39 12.25
C THR A 99 7.66 -11.71 11.85
N THR A 100 7.74 -12.71 12.72
CA THR A 100 7.10 -14.00 12.56
C THR A 100 6.57 -14.41 13.92
N ASP A 101 5.27 -14.66 14.00
CA ASP A 101 4.58 -15.06 15.22
C ASP A 101 3.48 -16.08 14.89
N ASP A 102 3.43 -17.19 15.60
CA ASP A 102 2.47 -18.32 15.43
C ASP A 102 1.96 -18.65 14.00
N GLY A 103 2.83 -18.58 12.98
CA GLY A 103 2.47 -18.87 11.58
C GLY A 103 2.03 -17.64 10.77
N GLU A 104 1.87 -16.48 11.40
CA GLU A 104 1.80 -15.17 10.78
C GLU A 104 3.23 -14.67 10.43
N VAL A 105 3.37 -14.09 9.24
CA VAL A 105 4.59 -13.38 8.84
C VAL A 105 4.23 -11.98 8.38
N THR A 106 4.71 -10.98 9.12
CA THR A 106 4.51 -9.56 8.82
C THR A 106 5.81 -8.92 8.33
N TYR A 107 5.75 -8.22 7.20
CA TYR A 107 6.84 -7.45 6.61
C TYR A 107 6.46 -5.97 6.56
N ILE A 108 7.41 -5.09 6.90
CA ILE A 108 7.25 -3.65 6.67
C ILE A 108 8.26 -3.20 5.62
N TYR A 109 7.72 -2.58 4.58
CA TYR A 109 8.47 -1.94 3.51
C TYR A 109 8.30 -0.42 3.59
N GLN A 110 9.34 0.34 3.22
CA GLN A 110 9.29 1.80 3.15
C GLN A 110 9.82 2.30 1.82
N LYS A 111 9.21 3.39 1.35
CA LYS A 111 9.67 4.18 0.22
C LYS A 111 9.54 5.67 0.53
N GLN A 112 10.61 6.43 0.32
CA GLN A 112 10.55 7.88 0.46
C GLN A 112 9.82 8.52 -0.73
N ARG A 113 8.88 9.43 -0.44
CA ARG A 113 8.09 10.19 -1.41
C ARG A 113 8.22 11.70 -1.13
N GLY A 114 9.39 12.25 -1.44
CA GLY A 114 9.69 13.67 -1.16
C GLY A 114 9.69 13.96 0.34
N LYS A 115 8.72 14.74 0.82
CA LYS A 115 8.53 15.04 2.26
C LYS A 115 7.68 14.01 3.01
N GLN A 116 7.08 13.06 2.29
CA GLN A 116 6.28 11.97 2.84
C GLN A 116 7.05 10.65 2.76
N ASN A 117 6.57 9.68 3.51
CA ASN A 117 6.96 8.28 3.42
C ASN A 117 5.74 7.46 3.00
N GLU A 118 5.98 6.44 2.19
CA GLU A 118 5.02 5.41 1.87
C GLU A 118 5.48 4.13 2.56
N PHE A 119 4.61 3.56 3.38
CA PHE A 119 4.84 2.31 4.08
C PHE A 119 3.90 1.24 3.54
N VAL A 120 4.40 0.01 3.45
CA VAL A 120 3.56 -1.15 3.16
C VAL A 120 3.77 -2.19 4.25
N ILE A 121 2.67 -2.57 4.90
CA ILE A 121 2.61 -3.69 5.82
C ILE A 121 2.02 -4.86 5.03
N LEU A 122 2.81 -5.93 4.87
CA LEU A 122 2.38 -7.17 4.23
C LEU A 122 2.35 -8.26 5.29
N THR A 123 1.16 -8.70 5.64
CA THR A 123 0.89 -9.79 6.58
C THR A 123 0.43 -11.01 5.81
N THR A 124 0.94 -12.18 6.18
CA THR A 124 0.53 -13.45 5.57
C THR A 124 0.35 -14.48 6.67
N GLU A 125 -0.84 -15.06 6.71
CA GLU A 125 -1.20 -16.20 7.54
C GLU A 125 -1.46 -17.42 6.66
N LYS A 126 -2.06 -18.47 7.24
CA LYS A 126 -2.36 -19.72 6.52
C LYS A 126 -3.41 -19.53 5.43
N ASP A 127 -4.45 -18.75 5.73
CA ASP A 127 -5.64 -18.57 4.90
C ASP A 127 -5.95 -17.11 4.57
N GLU A 128 -5.18 -16.16 5.12
CA GLU A 128 -5.34 -14.74 4.89
C GLU A 128 -4.04 -14.06 4.45
N LEU A 129 -4.16 -13.13 3.51
CA LEU A 129 -3.10 -12.18 3.16
C LEU A 129 -3.66 -10.77 3.22
N THR A 130 -2.97 -9.91 3.95
CA THR A 130 -3.34 -8.52 4.15
C THR A 130 -2.21 -7.59 3.74
N ILE A 131 -2.51 -6.61 2.91
CA ILE A 131 -1.57 -5.58 2.45
C ILE A 131 -2.16 -4.22 2.77
N VAL A 132 -1.52 -3.51 3.69
CA VAL A 132 -1.86 -2.12 4.02
C VAL A 132 -0.78 -1.19 3.46
N ASN A 133 -1.17 -0.29 2.54
CA ASN A 133 -0.33 0.81 2.05
C ASN A 133 -0.74 2.10 2.76
N ILE A 134 0.22 2.76 3.40
CA ILE A 134 0.02 4.01 4.14
C ILE A 134 0.94 5.07 3.55
N LEU A 135 0.37 6.14 3.00
CA LEU A 135 1.11 7.31 2.56
C LEU A 135 0.89 8.45 3.55
N GLY A 136 1.97 9.06 4.03
CA GLY A 136 1.87 10.18 4.95
C GLY A 136 3.21 10.74 5.43
N SER A 137 3.15 11.71 6.32
CA SER A 137 4.33 12.24 7.03
C SER A 137 4.57 11.48 8.34
N LEU A 138 4.70 10.15 8.23
CA LEU A 138 4.89 9.22 9.34
C LEU A 138 6.37 8.85 9.51
N THR A 139 6.73 8.55 10.75
CA THR A 139 8.02 7.97 11.12
C THR A 139 7.93 6.44 11.19
N LEU A 140 9.06 5.74 11.09
CA LEU A 140 9.10 4.30 11.30
C LEU A 140 8.59 3.88 12.68
N LYS A 141 8.87 4.68 13.73
CA LYS A 141 8.38 4.40 15.07
C LYS A 141 6.85 4.39 15.12
N GLU A 142 6.22 5.39 14.52
CA GLU A 142 4.76 5.48 14.44
C GLU A 142 4.16 4.32 13.64
N ILE A 143 4.81 3.87 12.56
CA ILE A 143 4.36 2.71 11.80
C ILE A 143 4.44 1.41 12.61
N LYS A 144 5.48 1.25 13.43
CA LYS A 144 5.58 0.09 14.34
C LYS A 144 4.46 0.10 15.37
N GLU A 145 4.16 1.25 15.98
CA GLU A 145 3.06 1.40 16.93
C GLU A 145 1.66 1.17 16.32
N ILE A 146 1.53 1.27 15.00
CA ILE A 146 0.28 0.99 14.27
C ILE A 146 0.15 -0.51 13.93
N ALA A 147 1.28 -1.19 13.75
CA ALA A 147 1.36 -2.60 13.33
C ALA A 147 1.53 -3.59 14.51
N GLU A 148 1.58 -3.07 15.74
CA GLU A 148 1.55 -3.80 17.02
C GLU A 148 0.15 -3.68 17.63
#